data_AF-A0A1A8QCX4-F1
#
_entry.id   AF-A0A1A8QCX4-F1
#
_cell.length_a   1.000
_cell.length_b   1.000
_cell.length_c   1.000
_cell.angle_alpha   90.00
_cell.angle_beta   90.00
_cell.angle_gamma   90.00
#
_symmetry.space_group_name_H-M   'P 1'
#
loop_
_entity.id
_entity.type
_entity.pdbx_description
1 polymer ?
#
loop_
_entity_poly.entity_id
_entity_poly.type
_entity_poly.pdbx_seq_one_letter_code
_entity_poly.pdbx_strand_id
1 'polypeptide(L)'
;RRDPSASTPYRQLKRHHSTQPFDEVGRRISALPSSIGMRLFSTLDDGTGFTPVEYILDAWIDEGIENSAEILQALNFDLDGKLSLGDLTAALENELL
;
A
#
# COMPACT_ATOMS: atom_id res chain seq x y z
N ARG A 1 -12.54 40.86 -52.87
CA ARG A 1 -11.60 41.29 -51.80
C ARG A 1 -12.28 40.92 -50.49
N ARG A 2 -11.98 39.82 -49.80
CA ARG A 2 -10.71 39.32 -49.24
C ARG A 2 -10.01 40.38 -48.39
N ASP A 3 -10.27 40.34 -47.09
CA ASP A 3 -9.27 40.43 -46.01
C ASP A 3 -9.79 39.68 -44.77
N PRO A 4 -9.17 38.54 -44.42
CA PRO A 4 -9.36 37.80 -43.19
C PRO A 4 -8.16 38.06 -42.25
N SER A 5 -8.37 38.49 -41.01
CA SER A 5 -7.37 38.31 -39.93
C SER A 5 -7.88 38.83 -38.60
N ALA A 6 -8.28 37.91 -37.72
CA ALA A 6 -8.06 38.07 -36.30
C ALA A 6 -7.41 36.76 -35.82
N SER A 7 -6.10 36.71 -36.03
CA SER A 7 -5.23 35.66 -35.51
C SER A 7 -4.90 36.00 -34.06
N THR A 8 -5.45 35.24 -33.12
CA THR A 8 -4.81 35.02 -31.83
C THR A 8 -4.84 33.52 -31.55
N PRO A 9 -3.71 32.81 -31.68
CA PRO A 9 -3.62 31.43 -31.25
C PRO A 9 -3.46 31.45 -29.73
N TYR A 10 -4.58 31.42 -29.00
CA TYR A 10 -4.48 31.18 -27.58
C TYR A 10 -4.21 29.68 -27.38
N ARG A 11 -2.93 29.36 -27.24
CA ARG A 11 -2.44 28.09 -26.70
C ARG A 11 -3.21 27.81 -25.40
N GLN A 12 -4.18 26.91 -25.44
CA GLN A 12 -4.66 26.23 -24.25
C GLN A 12 -4.39 24.76 -24.46
N LEU A 13 -3.18 24.40 -24.03
CA LEU A 13 -2.75 23.07 -23.69
C LEU A 13 -3.74 22.54 -22.64
N LYS A 14 -4.87 21.98 -23.07
CA LYS A 14 -5.75 21.23 -22.18
C LYS A 14 -5.07 19.91 -21.93
N ARG A 15 -4.31 19.95 -20.83
CA ARG A 15 -3.59 18.86 -20.21
C ARG A 15 -4.50 17.64 -20.14
N HIS A 16 -3.89 16.51 -20.50
CA HIS A 16 -4.16 15.16 -20.04
C HIS A 16 -5.12 15.09 -18.84
N HIS A 17 -6.10 14.20 -18.87
CA HIS A 17 -6.01 12.96 -18.11
C HIS A 17 -6.99 11.94 -18.65
N SER A 18 -6.42 10.79 -18.98
CA SER A 18 -7.09 9.55 -19.30
C SER A 18 -8.04 9.21 -18.16
N THR A 19 -9.34 9.20 -18.42
CA THR A 19 -10.27 8.45 -17.58
C THR A 19 -9.93 6.98 -17.80
N GLN A 20 -9.02 6.44 -17.01
CA GLN A 20 -8.98 5.00 -16.80
C GLN A 20 -10.07 4.68 -15.78
N PRO A 21 -11.19 4.03 -16.18
CA PRO A 21 -12.00 3.30 -15.23
C PRO A 21 -11.13 2.12 -14.78
N PHE A 22 -10.56 2.29 -13.60
CA PHE A 22 -9.91 1.22 -12.91
C PHE A 22 -11.00 0.37 -12.27
N ASP A 23 -11.60 -0.50 -13.08
CA ASP A 23 -12.36 -1.65 -12.60
C ASP A 23 -11.36 -2.59 -11.92
N GLU A 24 -11.05 -2.26 -10.68
CA GLU A 24 -10.30 -3.14 -9.82
C GLU A 24 -11.26 -4.03 -9.03
N VAL A 25 -11.73 -5.07 -9.72
CA VAL A 25 -12.20 -6.29 -9.07
C VAL A 25 -11.09 -7.35 -9.01
N GLY A 26 -9.88 -6.98 -9.44
CA GLY A 26 -8.70 -7.83 -9.33
C GLY A 26 -8.11 -7.70 -7.94
N ARG A 27 -8.62 -8.49 -6.99
CA ARG A 27 -7.94 -9.00 -5.79
C ARG A 27 -6.57 -8.34 -5.57
N ARG A 28 -6.55 -7.06 -5.17
CA ARG A 28 -5.35 -6.43 -4.67
C ARG A 28 -5.16 -7.05 -3.30
N ILE A 29 -4.42 -8.15 -3.27
CA ILE A 29 -3.38 -8.25 -2.25
C ILE A 29 -2.49 -7.06 -2.57
N SER A 30 -2.87 -5.87 -2.13
CA SER A 30 -2.07 -4.67 -2.22
C SER A 30 -0.88 -5.01 -1.36
N ALA A 31 0.15 -5.57 -2.00
CA ALA A 31 1.43 -5.84 -1.39
C ALA A 31 1.72 -4.63 -0.51
N LEU A 32 1.71 -4.84 0.81
CA LEU A 32 2.09 -3.82 1.78
C LEU A 32 3.33 -3.18 1.17
N PRO A 33 3.30 -1.89 0.77
CA PRO A 33 4.49 -1.31 0.18
C PRO A 33 5.55 -1.48 1.26
N SER A 34 6.64 -2.16 0.92
CA SER A 34 7.63 -2.65 1.90
C SER A 34 8.08 -1.54 2.89
N SER A 35 8.02 -0.28 2.47
CA SER A 35 8.27 0.91 3.29
C SER A 35 7.21 1.29 4.33
N ILE A 36 5.95 0.89 4.17
CA ILE A 36 4.87 1.08 5.15
C ILE A 36 5.01 0.06 6.28
N GLY A 37 5.22 -1.22 5.96
CA GLY A 37 5.50 -2.26 6.94
C GLY A 37 6.65 -1.88 7.87
N MET A 38 7.81 -1.51 7.31
CA MET A 38 9.00 -1.14 8.10
C MET A 38 8.78 0.04 9.07
N ARG A 39 8.00 1.05 8.66
CA ARG A 39 7.69 2.21 9.53
C ARG A 39 6.67 1.84 10.60
N LEU A 40 5.65 1.05 10.28
CA LEU A 40 4.67 0.56 11.25
C LEU A 40 5.32 -0.36 12.28
N PHE A 41 6.18 -1.28 11.85
CA PHE A 41 6.89 -2.14 12.80
C PHE A 41 7.79 -1.35 13.74
N SER A 42 8.41 -0.28 13.26
CA SER A 42 9.18 0.63 14.14
C SER A 42 8.31 1.32 15.20
N THR A 43 7.03 1.58 14.91
CA THR A 43 6.08 2.12 15.91
C THR A 43 5.52 1.07 16.84
N LEU A 44 5.51 -0.19 16.40
CA LEU A 44 5.04 -1.34 17.16
C LEU A 44 6.13 -1.98 18.03
N ASP A 45 7.40 -1.75 17.70
CA ASP A 45 8.55 -2.26 18.43
C ASP A 45 8.76 -1.46 19.73
N ASP A 46 8.49 -2.10 20.87
CA ASP A 46 8.81 -1.56 22.21
C ASP A 46 10.29 -1.82 22.60
N GLY A 47 11.14 -2.11 21.62
CA GLY A 47 12.56 -2.47 21.80
C GLY A 47 12.78 -3.94 22.18
N THR A 48 11.75 -4.78 22.10
CA THR A 48 11.85 -6.23 22.36
C THR A 48 12.02 -7.05 21.09
N GLY A 49 11.72 -6.47 19.91
CA GLY A 49 11.70 -7.15 18.63
C GLY A 49 10.48 -8.05 18.41
N PHE A 50 9.55 -8.11 19.37
CA PHE A 50 8.32 -8.88 19.29
C PHE A 50 7.10 -8.01 19.59
N THR A 51 6.04 -8.20 18.81
CA THR A 51 4.78 -7.48 18.98
C THR A 51 3.61 -8.46 18.96
N PRO A 52 2.59 -8.28 19.81
CA PRO A 52 1.39 -9.12 19.73
C PRO A 52 0.71 -8.97 18.39
N VAL A 53 0.18 -10.07 17.85
CA VAL A 53 -0.53 -10.07 16.56
C VAL A 53 -1.60 -9.00 16.52
N GLU A 54 -2.39 -8.87 17.58
CA GLU A 54 -3.50 -7.93 17.66
C GLU A 54 -3.07 -6.49 17.34
N TYR A 55 -1.91 -6.06 17.84
CA TYR A 55 -1.36 -4.73 17.54
C TYR A 55 -0.92 -4.58 16.08
N ILE A 56 -0.40 -5.65 15.48
CA ILE A 56 -0.04 -5.64 14.05
C ILE A 56 -1.31 -5.54 13.20
N LEU A 57 -2.34 -6.32 13.54
CA LEU A 57 -3.64 -6.28 12.87
C LEU A 57 -4.25 -4.88 12.98
N ASP A 58 -4.29 -4.29 14.18
CA ASP A 58 -4.80 -2.93 14.42
C ASP A 58 -4.02 -1.88 13.61
N ALA A 59 -2.68 -1.92 13.66
CA ALA A 59 -1.85 -0.98 12.92
C ALA A 59 -2.01 -1.10 11.39
N TRP A 60 -2.19 -2.32 10.89
CA TRP A 60 -2.46 -2.55 9.47
C TRP A 60 -3.87 -2.09 9.08
N ILE A 61 -4.87 -2.30 9.94
CA ILE A 61 -6.25 -1.81 9.71
C ILE A 61 -6.28 -0.28 9.70
N ASP A 62 -5.55 0.39 10.60
CA ASP A 62 -5.45 1.87 10.64
C ASP A 62 -4.85 2.44 9.34
N GLU A 63 -3.94 1.70 8.71
CA GLU A 63 -3.39 2.00 7.38
C GLU A 63 -4.29 1.57 6.21
N GLY A 64 -5.47 1.00 6.50
CA GLY A 64 -6.46 0.58 5.50
C GLY A 64 -6.28 -0.83 4.97
N ILE A 65 -5.57 -1.70 5.70
CA ILE A 65 -5.28 -3.08 5.31
C ILE A 65 -6.16 -4.02 6.12
N GLU A 66 -7.37 -4.24 5.62
CA GLU A 66 -8.39 -5.08 6.25
C GLU A 66 -8.05 -6.59 6.16
N ASN A 67 -7.23 -6.98 5.18
CA ASN A 67 -6.83 -8.38 4.95
C ASN A 67 -5.59 -8.78 5.77
N SER A 68 -5.33 -8.08 6.87
CA SER A 68 -4.13 -8.26 7.70
C SER A 68 -3.99 -9.69 8.22
N ALA A 69 -5.09 -10.29 8.68
CA ALA A 69 -5.12 -11.68 9.14
C ALA A 69 -4.87 -12.70 8.01
N GLU A 70 -5.33 -12.42 6.79
CA GLU A 70 -5.07 -13.30 5.64
C GLU A 70 -3.60 -13.24 5.23
N ILE A 71 -2.99 -12.05 5.26
CA ILE A 71 -1.57 -11.86 4.96
C ILE A 71 -0.70 -12.62 5.96
N LEU A 72 -0.98 -12.50 7.26
CA LEU A 72 -0.24 -13.25 8.29
C LEU A 72 -0.35 -14.76 8.09
N GLN A 73 -1.55 -15.26 7.79
CA GLN A 73 -1.75 -16.68 7.48
C GLN A 73 -1.03 -17.11 6.20
N ALA A 74 -1.02 -16.29 5.15
CA ALA A 74 -0.30 -16.56 3.91
C ALA A 74 1.22 -16.65 4.14
N LEU A 75 1.73 -15.84 5.07
CA LEU A 75 3.12 -15.85 5.52
C LEU A 75 3.43 -16.94 6.56
N ASN A 76 2.45 -17.80 6.89
CA ASN A 76 2.57 -18.88 7.88
C ASN A 76 2.90 -18.37 9.30
N PHE A 77 2.34 -17.21 9.67
CA PHE A 77 2.35 -16.72 11.05
C PHE A 77 1.06 -17.09 11.78
N ASP A 78 1.21 -17.38 13.08
CA ASP A 78 0.09 -17.58 13.97
C ASP A 78 -0.60 -16.24 14.27
N LEU A 79 -1.93 -16.27 14.38
CA LEU A 79 -2.74 -15.11 14.77
C LEU A 79 -2.91 -15.00 16.30
N ASP A 80 -2.29 -15.91 17.04
CA ASP A 80 -2.37 -16.00 18.50
C ASP A 80 -0.99 -15.80 19.11
N GLY A 81 -0.87 -14.85 20.04
CA GLY A 81 0.39 -14.53 20.72
C GLY A 81 1.18 -13.39 20.09
N LYS A 82 2.52 -13.54 20.06
CA LYS A 82 3.46 -12.51 19.63
C LYS A 82 4.27 -12.97 18.43
N LEU A 83 4.46 -12.08 17.47
CA LEU A 83 5.29 -12.29 16.29
C LEU A 83 6.56 -11.48 16.36
N SER A 84 7.65 -12.02 15.81
CA SER A 84 8.89 -11.27 15.62
C SER A 84 8.70 -10.28 14.48
N LEU A 85 8.95 -9.00 14.74
CA LEU A 85 8.86 -7.96 13.70
C LEU A 85 9.92 -8.16 12.60
N GLY A 86 11.08 -8.71 12.96
CA GLY A 86 12.14 -9.06 12.01
C GLY A 86 11.74 -10.18 11.06
N ASP A 87 11.22 -11.29 11.58
CA ASP A 87 10.73 -12.41 10.75
C ASP A 87 9.56 -11.98 9.87
N LEU A 88 8.62 -11.19 10.41
CA LEU A 88 7.49 -10.67 9.68
C LEU A 88 7.90 -9.77 8.52
N THR A 89 8.86 -8.86 8.75
CA THR A 89 9.43 -8.02 7.69
C THR A 89 10.11 -8.87 6.62
N ALA A 90 10.94 -9.82 7.02
CA ALA A 90 11.64 -10.71 6.09
C ALA A 90 10.67 -11.55 5.25
N ALA A 91 9.58 -12.05 5.86
CA ALA A 91 8.56 -12.82 5.17
C ALA A 91 7.80 -11.97 4.13
N LEU A 92 7.47 -10.72 4.48
CA LEU A 92 6.87 -9.75 3.55
C LEU A 92 7.80 -9.40 2.38
N GLU A 93 9.11 -9.28 2.62
CA GLU A 93 10.10 -9.07 1.57
C GLU A 93 10.28 -10.30 0.67
N ASN A 94 10.13 -11.51 1.24
CA ASN A 94 10.35 -12.78 0.54
C ASN A 94 9.17 -13.19 -0.38
N GLU A 95 7.93 -12.80 -0.07
CA GLU A 95 6.75 -13.00 -0.95
C GLU A 95 6.75 -12.12 -2.21
N LEU A 96 7.69 -11.16 -2.33
CA LEU A 96 7.75 -10.22 -3.46
C LEU A 96 8.74 -10.64 -4.59
N LEU A 97 9.28 -11.87 -4.54
CA LEU A 97 10.31 -12.40 -5.44
C LEU A 97 9.75 -13.25 -6.60
#